data_AF-A0A6S7G0K8-F1
#
_entry.id   AF-A0A6S7G0K8-F1
#
_cell.length_a   1.000
_cell.length_b   1.000
_cell.length_c   1.000
_cell.angle_alpha   90.00
_cell.angle_beta   90.00
_cell.angle_gamma   90.00
#
_symmetry.space_group_name_H-M   'P 1'
#
loop_
_entity.id
_entity.type
_entity.pdbx_description
1 polymer ?
#
loop_
_entity_poly.entity_id
_entity_poly.type
_entity_poly.pdbx_seq_one_letter_code
_entity_poly.pdbx_strand_id
1 'polypeptide(L)'
;MGINIYIISVSVVGLAIMYLQFSGIFGSSAIPAIRIFLACIGGIICGFVLVLRNSKYRKGTMPEKPKNVQDMSDFMDKVTWTHFHVPYKHSTIVTNSIDKEIQEVFDLFIRDFCLSWFQNLGKDEHAFKETLTKELWDITDSFVSKLQHVDMVKFLSNDLVNLLCSHFQELRLSDQRRFPGTAKPFVLHPCLSNDTAELEYLRSASEAMLYALLSKTNSDSAPLMILLREILAYTVFQPLFERICDPDYINQTLLWYLESKEKLSESHKKEYAYAETYEEFIRLINTSQDIEHVKGLRYHIIAEIMQATSIHNLKGLHVDQTGHGQSYDKGEMLRARNLKRYINQCTVAKAQCEKRIKMLGGPDYTSQNSGDVKLDDGNLSSRRKKQAKQQKILTYAEIIDNSLARSYFMQFLGHNGADHMLRFWMAVENMKQLKKVKPDKVQDSAKDIYNLFIVPSAKHAVRIDSTLVRKMESHLSDEQDDSAFFEAQIEIYQKMEEKYYRKFVISEEYVQYICQLESALDLFRTQGEQDPMLLNWSDGAEAFDQQKQPTSDGKKSHSIEDRNEYIIKQLSILDQKLASKTQQVELVKKLHDMHIQ
;
A
#
# COMPACT_ATOMS: atom_id res chain seq x y z
N MET A 1 -73.70 26.72 47.13
CA MET A 1 -75.05 26.15 47.26
C MET A 1 -76.07 26.61 46.21
N GLY A 2 -75.90 27.75 45.51
CA GLY A 2 -76.89 28.22 44.52
C GLY A 2 -77.01 27.38 43.24
N ILE A 3 -75.92 26.74 42.79
CA ILE A 3 -75.89 25.98 41.52
C ILE A 3 -76.77 24.71 41.58
N ASN A 4 -76.88 24.06 42.74
CA ASN A 4 -77.69 22.85 42.90
C ASN A 4 -79.19 23.14 42.81
N ILE A 5 -79.66 24.33 43.21
CA ILE A 5 -81.08 24.68 43.18
C ILE A 5 -81.58 24.83 41.74
N TYR A 6 -80.77 25.45 40.87
CA TYR A 6 -81.13 25.60 39.46
C TYR A 6 -81.15 24.26 38.71
N ILE A 7 -80.17 23.40 38.96
CA ILE A 7 -80.12 22.06 38.35
C ILE A 7 -81.32 21.22 38.78
N ILE A 8 -81.65 21.24 40.08
CA ILE A 8 -82.82 20.52 40.60
C ILE A 8 -84.13 21.08 40.03
N SER A 9 -84.27 22.41 39.89
CA SER A 9 -85.46 23.01 39.28
C SER A 9 -85.64 22.63 37.80
N VAL A 10 -84.53 22.55 37.04
CA VAL A 10 -84.57 22.19 35.61
C VAL A 10 -84.89 20.70 35.45
N SER A 11 -84.36 19.84 36.32
CA SER A 11 -84.69 18.41 36.33
C SER A 11 -86.15 18.14 36.69
N VAL A 12 -86.72 18.88 37.64
CA VAL A 12 -88.15 18.73 38.02
C VAL A 12 -89.07 19.18 36.89
N VAL A 13 -88.75 20.28 36.20
CA VAL A 13 -89.51 20.75 35.03
C VAL A 13 -89.40 19.76 33.87
N GLY A 14 -88.21 19.19 33.64
CA GLY A 14 -88.01 18.15 32.62
C GLY A 14 -88.82 16.88 32.88
N LEU A 15 -88.89 16.42 34.13
CA LEU A 15 -89.68 15.25 34.52
C LEU A 15 -91.20 15.51 34.43
N ALA A 16 -91.66 16.72 34.76
CA ALA A 16 -93.07 17.10 34.59
C ALA A 16 -93.50 17.11 33.12
N ILE A 17 -92.63 17.56 32.21
CA ILE A 17 -92.89 17.57 30.76
C ILE A 17 -92.92 16.14 30.20
N MET A 18 -92.02 15.25 30.66
CA MET A 18 -92.05 13.83 30.29
C MET A 18 -93.30 13.11 30.80
N TYR A 19 -93.74 13.40 32.02
CA TYR A 19 -94.99 12.86 32.57
C TYR A 19 -96.21 13.31 31.76
N LEU A 20 -96.27 14.58 31.38
CA LEU A 20 -97.35 15.13 30.54
C LEU A 20 -97.39 14.50 29.13
N GLN A 21 -96.24 14.13 28.56
CA GLN A 21 -96.16 13.35 27.32
C GLN A 21 -96.63 11.91 27.49
N PHE A 22 -96.36 11.27 28.64
CA PHE A 22 -96.80 9.90 28.90
C PHE A 22 -98.31 9.81 29.16
N SER A 23 -98.93 10.88 29.73
CA SER A 23 -100.38 10.97 29.96
C SER A 23 -101.23 11.26 28.71
N GLY A 24 -100.65 11.27 27.50
CA GLY A 24 -101.40 11.22 26.24
C GLY A 24 -102.12 12.51 25.82
N ILE A 25 -101.76 13.67 26.39
CA ILE A 25 -102.45 14.95 26.13
C ILE A 25 -102.02 15.62 24.80
N PHE A 26 -100.89 15.22 24.21
CA PHE A 26 -100.45 15.71 22.89
C PHE A 26 -100.34 14.57 21.88
N GLY A 27 -101.08 14.71 20.78
CA GLY A 27 -101.20 13.72 19.71
C GLY A 27 -99.88 13.30 19.05
N SER A 28 -99.93 12.12 18.45
CA SER A 28 -98.86 11.34 17.82
C SER A 28 -98.08 12.05 16.71
N SER A 29 -97.23 13.00 17.06
CA SER A 29 -96.22 13.53 16.16
C SER A 29 -94.94 13.81 16.93
N ALA A 30 -93.81 13.27 16.47
CA ALA A 30 -92.50 13.40 17.11
C ALA A 30 -91.92 14.84 17.07
N ILE A 31 -92.60 15.76 16.38
CA ILE A 31 -92.12 17.12 16.11
C ILE A 31 -91.98 18.00 17.38
N PRO A 32 -92.90 17.98 18.37
CA PRO A 32 -92.75 18.77 19.60
C PRO A 32 -91.59 18.28 20.47
N ALA A 33 -91.38 16.96 20.53
CA ALA A 33 -90.27 16.35 21.29
C ALA A 33 -88.91 16.76 20.72
N ILE A 34 -88.78 16.77 19.39
CA ILE A 34 -87.57 17.22 18.70
C ILE A 34 -87.32 18.72 18.91
N ARG A 35 -88.38 19.55 18.90
CA ARG A 35 -88.24 21.01 19.15
C ARG A 35 -87.79 21.31 20.59
N ILE A 36 -88.32 20.58 21.58
CA ILE A 36 -87.91 20.72 22.98
C ILE A 36 -86.46 20.25 23.15
N PHE A 37 -86.10 19.12 22.54
CA PHE A 37 -84.72 18.61 22.58
C PHE A 37 -83.71 19.59 21.96
N LEU A 38 -84.04 20.18 20.81
CA LEU A 38 -83.20 21.20 20.17
C LEU A 38 -83.12 22.49 21.00
N ALA A 39 -84.20 22.90 21.67
CA ALA A 39 -84.19 24.05 22.57
C ALA A 39 -83.32 23.79 23.82
N CYS A 40 -83.35 22.58 24.38
CA CYS A 40 -82.48 22.19 25.49
C CYS A 40 -81.01 22.15 25.09
N ILE A 41 -80.68 21.61 23.91
CA ILE A 41 -79.30 21.61 23.39
C ILE A 41 -78.84 23.05 23.13
N GLY A 42 -79.68 23.89 22.53
CA GLY A 42 -79.37 25.31 22.32
C GLY A 42 -79.12 26.05 23.63
N GLY A 43 -79.90 25.76 24.67
CA GLY A 43 -79.71 26.31 26.03
C GLY A 43 -78.40 25.85 26.68
N ILE A 44 -78.02 24.58 26.53
CA ILE A 44 -76.76 24.04 27.04
C ILE A 44 -75.57 24.66 26.33
N ILE A 45 -75.62 24.79 25.00
CA ILE A 45 -74.56 25.42 24.20
C ILE A 45 -74.43 26.90 24.57
N CYS A 46 -75.55 27.63 24.70
CA CYS A 46 -75.53 29.04 25.09
C CYS A 46 -75.00 29.22 26.53
N GLY A 47 -75.38 28.33 27.45
CA GLY A 47 -74.82 28.28 28.81
C GLY A 47 -73.32 27.99 28.81
N PHE A 48 -72.85 27.05 27.99
CA PHE A 48 -71.43 26.73 27.84
C PHE A 48 -70.65 27.91 27.25
N VAL A 49 -71.19 28.58 26.24
CA VAL A 49 -70.59 29.79 25.64
C VAL A 49 -70.56 30.95 26.64
N LEU A 50 -71.60 31.15 27.45
CA LEU A 50 -71.61 32.18 28.49
C LEU A 50 -70.64 31.85 29.63
N VAL A 51 -70.49 30.57 30.01
CA VAL A 51 -69.48 30.11 30.97
C VAL A 51 -68.08 30.32 30.39
N LEU A 52 -67.83 30.05 29.11
CA LEU A 52 -66.55 30.33 28.47
C LEU A 52 -66.27 31.83 28.34
N ARG A 53 -67.30 32.66 28.11
CA ARG A 53 -67.15 34.12 27.97
C ARG A 53 -67.00 34.86 29.30
N ASN A 54 -67.61 34.34 30.38
CA ASN A 54 -67.48 34.88 31.74
C ASN A 54 -66.40 34.19 32.59
N SER A 55 -65.92 33.02 32.19
CA SER A 55 -64.69 32.43 32.69
C SER A 55 -63.55 33.33 32.23
N LYS A 56 -63.12 34.24 33.09
CA LYS A 56 -61.77 34.76 33.02
C LYS A 56 -60.86 33.55 33.10
N TYR A 57 -60.42 33.05 31.95
CA TYR A 57 -59.31 32.12 31.85
C TYR A 57 -58.12 32.85 32.50
N ARG A 58 -57.94 32.66 33.81
CA ARG A 58 -56.61 32.78 34.39
C ARG A 58 -55.85 31.68 33.69
N LYS A 59 -55.04 32.04 32.69
CA LYS A 59 -53.87 31.24 32.36
C LYS A 59 -53.27 30.89 33.72
N GLY A 60 -53.24 29.61 34.07
CA GLY A 60 -52.41 29.19 35.19
C GLY A 60 -51.04 29.76 34.87
N THR A 61 -50.56 30.69 35.68
CA THR A 61 -49.15 31.02 35.67
C THR A 61 -48.47 29.68 35.89
N MET A 62 -47.78 29.17 34.87
CA MET A 62 -46.75 28.15 35.09
C MET A 62 -45.98 28.60 36.34
N PRO A 63 -45.75 27.71 37.33
CA PRO A 63 -44.92 28.08 38.46
C PRO A 63 -43.66 28.71 37.88
N GLU A 64 -43.42 29.97 38.26
CA GLU A 64 -42.27 30.73 37.80
C GLU A 64 -41.06 29.85 38.09
N LYS A 65 -40.27 29.53 37.06
CA LYS A 65 -39.13 28.63 37.23
C LYS A 65 -38.29 29.23 38.35
N PRO A 66 -37.79 28.42 39.31
CA PRO A 66 -36.96 28.95 40.38
C PRO A 66 -35.87 29.82 39.76
N LYS A 67 -35.57 31.00 40.34
CA LYS A 67 -34.66 31.99 39.74
C LYS A 67 -33.38 31.37 39.22
N ASN A 68 -32.83 30.40 39.93
CA ASN A 68 -31.65 29.61 39.57
C ASN A 68 -31.78 28.89 38.20
N VAL A 69 -32.96 28.35 37.89
CA VAL A 69 -33.28 27.70 36.61
C VAL A 69 -33.54 28.72 35.51
N GLN A 70 -34.03 29.90 35.88
CA GLN A 70 -34.30 30.99 34.95
C GLN A 70 -33.00 31.72 34.58
N ASP A 71 -32.15 32.01 35.56
CA ASP A 71 -30.78 32.52 35.40
C ASP A 71 -29.92 31.53 34.59
N MET A 72 -30.07 30.22 34.85
CA MET A 72 -29.41 29.19 34.04
C MET A 72 -29.99 29.14 32.61
N SER A 73 -31.31 29.23 32.43
CA SER A 73 -31.91 29.29 31.09
C SER A 73 -31.46 30.53 30.34
N ASP A 74 -31.43 31.70 30.98
CA ASP A 74 -31.02 32.96 30.38
C ASP A 74 -29.51 32.99 30.11
N PHE A 75 -28.69 32.36 30.98
CA PHE A 75 -27.27 32.14 30.72
C PHE A 75 -27.08 31.22 29.50
N MET A 76 -27.80 30.09 29.44
CA MET A 76 -27.74 29.17 28.31
C MET A 76 -28.22 29.84 27.03
N ASP A 77 -29.34 30.56 27.07
CA ASP A 77 -29.92 31.28 25.94
C ASP A 77 -28.98 32.44 25.48
N LYS A 78 -28.17 33.03 26.37
CA LYS A 78 -27.17 34.07 26.05
C LYS A 78 -25.85 33.48 25.50
N VAL A 79 -25.43 32.32 26.01
CA VAL A 79 -24.28 31.57 25.49
C VAL A 79 -24.60 31.04 24.09
N THR A 80 -25.82 30.55 23.85
CA THR A 80 -26.21 30.08 22.52
C THR A 80 -26.33 31.22 21.52
N TRP A 81 -26.93 32.37 21.86
CA TRP A 81 -27.08 33.51 20.93
C TRP A 81 -25.77 34.09 20.40
N THR A 82 -24.70 34.05 21.20
CA THR A 82 -23.40 34.66 20.83
C THR A 82 -22.55 33.80 19.88
N HIS A 83 -22.89 32.51 19.71
CA HIS A 83 -22.19 31.58 18.80
C HIS A 83 -22.85 31.43 17.42
N PHE A 84 -24.00 32.07 17.16
CA PHE A 84 -24.75 31.88 15.92
C PHE A 84 -24.18 32.69 14.74
N HIS A 85 -23.96 32.00 13.60
CA HIS A 85 -23.83 32.44 12.19
C HIS A 85 -22.48 32.31 11.48
N VAL A 86 -21.44 31.74 12.09
CA VAL A 86 -20.23 31.41 11.32
C VAL A 86 -20.08 29.90 11.25
N PRO A 87 -20.29 29.26 10.08
CA PRO A 87 -20.01 27.84 9.93
C PRO A 87 -18.55 27.59 10.29
N TYR A 88 -18.29 26.59 11.14
CA TYR A 88 -16.94 26.25 11.52
C TYR A 88 -16.12 25.90 10.27
N LYS A 89 -15.03 26.64 10.07
CA LYS A 89 -14.12 26.44 8.93
C LYS A 89 -12.79 25.97 9.47
N HIS A 90 -12.53 24.67 9.34
CA HIS A 90 -11.23 24.09 9.68
C HIS A 90 -10.20 24.41 8.59
N SER A 91 -8.92 24.44 8.96
CA SER A 91 -7.82 24.40 7.98
C SER A 91 -7.71 23.01 7.37
N THR A 92 -7.11 22.90 6.19
CA THR A 92 -6.81 21.59 5.60
C THR A 92 -5.87 20.82 6.53
N ILE A 93 -6.34 19.68 7.07
CA ILE A 93 -5.58 18.84 8.02
C ILE A 93 -4.87 17.71 7.28
N VAL A 94 -5.59 17.00 6.40
CA VAL A 94 -5.01 15.90 5.60
C VAL A 94 -4.90 16.32 4.14
N THR A 95 -6.04 16.39 3.43
CA THR A 95 -6.14 16.92 2.06
C THR A 95 -7.57 17.40 1.84
N ASN A 96 -7.80 18.36 0.95
CA ASN A 96 -9.15 18.86 0.69
C ASN A 96 -10.16 17.79 0.25
N SER A 97 -9.70 16.70 -0.38
CA SER A 97 -10.57 15.58 -0.76
C SER A 97 -10.92 14.73 0.46
N ILE A 98 -9.93 14.34 1.25
CA ILE A 98 -10.14 13.47 2.42
C ILE A 98 -10.92 14.22 3.50
N ASP A 99 -10.60 15.48 3.74
CA ASP A 99 -11.27 16.30 4.75
C ASP A 99 -12.76 16.46 4.43
N LYS A 100 -13.13 16.51 3.14
CA LYS A 100 -14.53 16.55 2.71
C LYS A 100 -15.27 15.24 3.03
N GLU A 101 -14.64 14.09 2.80
CA GLU A 101 -15.20 12.78 3.16
C GLU A 101 -15.33 12.64 4.69
N ILE A 102 -14.33 13.10 5.45
CA ILE A 102 -14.39 13.13 6.92
C ILE A 102 -15.53 14.02 7.41
N GLN A 103 -15.72 15.20 6.82
CA GLN A 103 -16.83 16.08 7.13
C GLN A 103 -18.19 15.40 6.90
N GLU A 104 -18.33 14.66 5.81
CA GLU A 104 -19.56 13.90 5.52
C GLU A 104 -19.81 12.83 6.60
N VAL A 105 -18.77 12.11 7.04
CA VAL A 105 -18.87 11.15 8.14
C VAL A 105 -19.28 11.83 9.45
N PHE A 106 -18.73 13.00 9.77
CA PHE A 106 -19.15 13.77 10.95
C PHE A 106 -20.60 14.22 10.84
N ASP A 107 -21.02 14.72 9.68
CA ASP A 107 -22.41 15.13 9.47
C ASP A 107 -23.39 13.95 9.64
N LEU A 108 -23.04 12.77 9.16
CA LEU A 108 -23.82 11.54 9.36
C LEU A 108 -23.84 11.12 10.83
N PHE A 109 -22.69 11.11 11.51
CA PHE A 109 -22.59 10.77 12.93
C PHE A 109 -23.41 11.73 13.81
N ILE A 110 -23.25 13.04 13.61
CA ILE A 110 -23.99 14.05 14.38
C ILE A 110 -25.48 13.91 14.15
N ARG A 111 -25.91 13.69 12.89
CA ARG A 111 -27.34 13.51 12.55
C ARG A 111 -27.93 12.24 13.16
N ASP A 112 -27.28 11.10 12.96
CA ASP A 112 -27.88 9.79 13.24
C ASP A 112 -27.65 9.36 14.69
N PHE A 113 -26.49 9.68 15.26
CA PHE A 113 -26.15 9.30 16.63
C PHE A 113 -26.43 10.41 17.64
N CYS A 114 -25.97 11.65 17.42
CA CYS A 114 -26.07 12.69 18.47
C CYS A 114 -27.44 13.38 18.49
N LEU A 115 -27.96 13.79 17.34
CA LEU A 115 -29.22 14.52 17.24
C LEU A 115 -30.43 13.63 17.51
N SER A 116 -30.34 12.32 17.29
CA SER A 116 -31.43 11.37 17.54
C SER A 116 -31.91 11.38 19.01
N TRP A 117 -31.02 11.64 19.97
CA TRP A 117 -31.40 11.83 21.38
C TRP A 117 -31.34 13.30 21.83
N PHE A 118 -30.44 14.13 21.29
CA PHE A 118 -30.31 15.52 21.71
C PHE A 118 -31.48 16.42 21.30
N GLN A 119 -32.13 16.15 20.16
CA GLN A 119 -33.29 16.94 19.69
C GLN A 119 -34.43 16.98 20.74
N ASN A 120 -34.55 15.95 21.58
CA ASN A 120 -35.56 15.89 22.62
C ASN A 120 -35.14 16.59 23.93
N LEU A 121 -33.86 16.92 24.08
CA LEU A 121 -33.26 17.48 25.31
C LEU A 121 -32.87 18.96 25.16
N GLY A 122 -32.36 19.35 23.99
CA GLY A 122 -31.81 20.68 23.72
C GLY A 122 -32.79 21.59 22.99
N LYS A 123 -32.68 22.91 23.23
CA LYS A 123 -33.44 23.92 22.48
C LYS A 123 -32.77 24.33 21.16
N ASP A 124 -31.42 24.30 21.11
CA ASP A 124 -30.63 24.80 19.97
C ASP A 124 -29.83 23.67 19.30
N GLU A 125 -30.43 23.08 18.26
CA GLU A 125 -29.83 22.03 17.44
C GLU A 125 -28.61 22.51 16.65
N HIS A 126 -28.69 23.70 16.06
CA HIS A 126 -27.61 24.25 15.22
C HIS A 126 -26.35 24.58 16.02
N ALA A 127 -26.49 25.22 17.19
CA ALA A 127 -25.34 25.56 18.03
C ALA A 127 -24.63 24.32 18.56
N PHE A 128 -25.39 23.29 18.94
CA PHE A 128 -24.85 21.99 19.34
C PHE A 128 -24.09 21.32 18.20
N LYS A 129 -24.66 21.30 16.99
CA LYS A 129 -24.00 20.75 15.80
C LYS A 129 -22.67 21.45 15.51
N GLU A 130 -22.63 22.77 15.46
CA GLU A 130 -21.39 23.51 15.17
C GLU A 130 -20.32 23.30 16.26
N THR A 131 -20.72 23.28 17.53
CA THR A 131 -19.79 23.04 18.65
C THR A 131 -19.20 21.63 18.57
N LEU A 132 -20.03 20.62 18.28
CA LEU A 132 -19.59 19.24 18.17
C LEU A 132 -18.71 19.03 16.94
N THR A 133 -19.05 19.62 15.79
CA THR A 133 -18.21 19.60 14.58
C THR A 133 -16.83 20.19 14.86
N LYS A 134 -16.76 21.33 15.55
CA LYS A 134 -15.49 21.93 15.96
C LYS A 134 -14.67 20.98 16.82
N GLU A 135 -15.26 20.40 17.86
CA GLU A 135 -14.57 19.46 18.75
C GLU A 135 -14.08 18.20 18.02
N LEU A 136 -14.86 17.65 17.10
CA LEU A 136 -14.44 16.51 16.28
C LEU A 136 -13.24 16.85 15.39
N TRP A 137 -13.21 18.06 14.82
CA TRP A 137 -12.06 18.53 14.06
C TRP A 137 -10.84 18.80 14.91
N ASP A 138 -10.99 19.38 16.10
CA ASP A 138 -9.89 19.60 17.04
C ASP A 138 -9.28 18.25 17.51
N ILE A 139 -10.14 17.24 17.75
CA ILE A 139 -9.71 15.86 18.02
C ILE A 139 -8.96 15.27 16.82
N THR A 140 -9.47 15.49 15.61
CA THR A 140 -8.86 14.98 14.37
C THR A 140 -7.49 15.60 14.12
N ASP A 141 -7.35 16.90 14.32
CA ASP A 141 -6.08 17.62 14.19
C ASP A 141 -5.05 17.11 15.21
N SER A 142 -5.45 16.94 16.47
CA SER A 142 -4.62 16.35 17.52
C SER A 142 -4.20 14.92 17.19
N PHE A 143 -5.12 14.11 16.66
CA PHE A 143 -4.86 12.73 16.25
C PHE A 143 -3.87 12.66 15.08
N VAL A 144 -4.11 13.42 14.01
CA VAL A 144 -3.25 13.46 12.82
C VAL A 144 -1.85 13.97 13.19
N SER A 145 -1.75 15.05 13.97
CA SER A 145 -0.47 15.59 14.43
C SER A 145 0.34 14.56 15.22
N LYS A 146 -0.31 13.78 16.10
CA LYS A 146 0.35 12.70 16.84
C LYS A 146 0.77 11.55 15.94
N LEU A 147 -0.07 11.16 14.98
CA LEU A 147 0.27 10.11 14.00
C LEU A 147 1.45 10.50 13.10
N GLN A 148 1.59 11.77 12.72
CA GLN A 148 2.73 12.25 11.93
C GLN A 148 4.07 12.06 12.64
N HIS A 149 4.07 12.03 13.98
CA HIS A 149 5.27 11.78 14.77
C HIS A 149 5.57 10.28 14.96
N VAL A 150 4.68 9.39 14.53
CA VAL A 150 4.91 7.94 14.59
C VAL A 150 5.81 7.53 13.42
N ASP A 151 6.97 6.96 13.74
CA ASP A 151 7.82 6.32 12.75
C ASP A 151 7.16 5.02 12.26
N MET A 152 6.39 5.14 11.18
CA MET A 152 5.67 4.02 10.57
C MET A 152 6.61 2.92 10.08
N VAL A 153 7.84 3.26 9.67
CA VAL A 153 8.82 2.26 9.22
C VAL A 153 9.27 1.44 10.41
N LYS A 154 9.67 2.07 11.51
CA LYS A 154 10.04 1.36 12.74
C LYS A 154 8.88 0.53 13.28
N PHE A 155 7.68 1.11 13.34
CA PHE A 155 6.49 0.41 13.84
C PHE A 155 6.20 -0.87 13.05
N LEU A 156 6.15 -0.79 11.72
CA LEU A 156 5.79 -1.93 10.86
C LEU A 156 6.94 -2.92 10.67
N SER A 157 8.19 -2.47 10.59
CA SER A 157 9.32 -3.35 10.27
C SER A 157 9.97 -3.98 11.50
N ASN A 158 9.90 -3.33 12.66
CA ASN A 158 10.60 -3.74 13.87
C ASN A 158 9.63 -4.09 14.99
N ASP A 159 8.83 -3.12 15.45
CA ASP A 159 8.03 -3.30 16.66
C ASP A 159 6.94 -4.37 16.47
N LEU A 160 6.16 -4.28 15.39
CA LEU A 160 5.12 -5.26 15.06
C LEU A 160 5.71 -6.63 14.73
N VAL A 161 6.80 -6.68 13.94
CA VAL A 161 7.45 -7.94 13.55
C VAL A 161 8.01 -8.66 14.78
N ASN A 162 8.68 -7.95 15.68
CA ASN A 162 9.20 -8.54 16.90
C ASN A 162 8.08 -9.03 17.83
N LEU A 163 6.99 -8.27 17.94
CA LEU A 163 5.84 -8.67 18.74
C LEU A 163 5.23 -9.97 18.20
N LEU A 164 4.95 -10.03 16.90
CA LEU A 164 4.41 -11.22 16.25
C LEU A 164 5.38 -12.40 16.32
N CYS A 165 6.68 -12.17 16.09
CA CYS A 165 7.70 -13.20 16.16
C CYS A 165 7.79 -13.79 17.58
N SER A 166 7.78 -12.94 18.60
CA SER A 166 7.78 -13.36 20.01
C SER A 166 6.52 -14.17 20.33
N HIS A 167 5.35 -13.70 19.91
CA HIS A 167 4.09 -14.41 20.09
C HIS A 167 4.08 -15.79 19.41
N PHE A 168 4.52 -15.88 18.16
CA PHE A 168 4.63 -17.16 17.45
C PHE A 168 5.69 -18.09 18.04
N GLN A 169 6.78 -17.53 18.58
CA GLN A 169 7.79 -18.30 19.30
C GLN A 169 7.21 -18.91 20.57
N GLU A 170 6.47 -18.13 21.37
CA GLU A 170 5.78 -18.63 22.56
C GLU A 170 4.74 -19.70 22.23
N LEU A 171 3.95 -19.50 21.17
CA LEU A 171 2.99 -20.49 20.66
C LEU A 171 3.70 -21.78 20.21
N ARG A 172 4.84 -21.67 19.53
CA ARG A 172 5.62 -22.83 19.09
C ARG A 172 6.22 -23.60 20.27
N LEU A 173 6.74 -22.91 21.28
CA LEU A 173 7.34 -23.52 22.47
C LEU A 173 6.31 -24.17 23.40
N SER A 174 5.03 -23.81 23.25
CA SER A 174 3.91 -24.39 23.99
C SER A 174 3.20 -25.54 23.28
N ASP A 175 3.56 -25.83 22.03
CA ASP A 175 3.02 -26.96 21.28
C ASP A 175 3.52 -28.30 21.84
N GLN A 176 2.67 -28.95 22.63
CA GLN A 176 2.93 -30.27 23.22
C GLN A 176 3.13 -31.36 22.18
N ARG A 177 2.60 -31.21 20.95
CA ARG A 177 2.80 -32.20 19.87
C ARG A 177 4.25 -32.20 19.39
N ARG A 178 4.91 -31.05 19.41
CA ARG A 178 6.30 -30.88 18.98
C ARG A 178 7.29 -31.08 20.13
N PHE A 179 6.92 -30.75 21.35
CA PHE A 179 7.79 -30.85 22.54
C PHE A 179 7.12 -31.59 23.71
N PRO A 180 6.89 -32.91 23.60
CA PRO A 180 6.23 -33.68 24.64
C PRO A 180 7.06 -33.69 25.94
N GLY A 181 6.44 -33.28 27.05
CA GLY A 181 7.06 -33.27 28.39
C GLY A 181 7.98 -32.08 28.70
N THR A 182 8.36 -31.28 27.70
CA THR A 182 9.21 -30.08 27.87
C THR A 182 8.57 -28.79 27.35
N ALA A 183 7.36 -28.87 26.79
CA ALA A 183 6.61 -27.71 26.34
C ALA A 183 6.36 -26.71 27.48
N LYS A 184 6.59 -25.42 27.19
CA LYS A 184 6.30 -24.34 28.13
C LYS A 184 4.81 -24.00 28.09
N PRO A 185 4.17 -23.63 29.20
CA PRO A 185 2.78 -23.17 29.16
C PRO A 185 2.70 -21.85 28.36
N PHE A 186 1.71 -21.74 27.47
CA PHE A 186 1.40 -20.48 26.81
C PHE A 186 0.70 -19.55 27.81
N VAL A 187 1.30 -18.40 28.10
CA VAL A 187 0.71 -17.42 29.02
C VAL A 187 -0.12 -16.44 28.21
N LEU A 188 -1.44 -16.54 28.35
CA LEU A 188 -2.36 -15.61 27.73
C LEU A 188 -2.25 -14.22 28.39
N HIS A 189 -2.35 -13.15 27.59
CA HIS A 189 -2.38 -11.80 28.14
C HIS A 189 -3.58 -11.64 29.10
N PRO A 190 -3.42 -10.98 30.28
CA PRO A 190 -4.48 -10.92 31.30
C PRO A 190 -5.82 -10.35 30.81
N CYS A 191 -5.80 -9.45 29.82
CA CYS A 191 -7.03 -8.90 29.24
C CYS A 191 -7.87 -9.96 28.52
N LEU A 192 -7.28 -11.05 28.04
CA LEU A 192 -8.01 -12.11 27.32
C LEU A 192 -8.46 -13.25 28.26
N SER A 193 -8.32 -13.07 29.57
CA SER A 193 -8.70 -14.10 30.54
C SER A 193 -10.21 -14.30 30.64
N ASN A 194 -10.99 -13.23 30.46
CA ASN A 194 -12.45 -13.24 30.39
C ASN A 194 -12.95 -11.94 29.73
N ASP A 195 -14.18 -11.98 29.23
CA ASP A 195 -14.81 -10.85 28.51
C ASP A 195 -14.86 -9.57 29.37
N THR A 196 -14.98 -9.70 30.69
CA THR A 196 -15.01 -8.55 31.60
C THR A 196 -13.65 -7.86 31.74
N ALA A 197 -12.56 -8.63 31.73
CA ALA A 197 -11.19 -8.11 31.80
C ALA A 197 -10.79 -7.49 30.45
N GLU A 198 -11.28 -8.04 29.35
CA GLU A 198 -11.11 -7.46 28.03
C GLU A 198 -11.78 -6.09 27.96
N LEU A 199 -13.05 -6.01 28.36
CA LEU A 199 -13.79 -4.75 28.38
C LEU A 199 -13.12 -3.70 29.29
N GLU A 200 -12.61 -4.09 30.45
CA GLU A 200 -11.91 -3.18 31.36
C GLU A 200 -10.58 -2.67 30.79
N TYR A 201 -9.88 -3.53 30.05
CA TYR A 201 -8.69 -3.14 29.31
C TYR A 201 -9.04 -2.14 28.19
N LEU A 202 -10.12 -2.39 27.44
CA LEU A 202 -10.60 -1.48 26.40
C LEU A 202 -11.03 -0.13 26.99
N ARG A 203 -11.69 -0.11 28.16
CA ARG A 203 -12.00 1.14 28.88
C ARG A 203 -10.75 1.92 29.24
N SER A 204 -9.72 1.24 29.76
CA SER A 204 -8.44 1.85 30.11
C SER A 204 -7.75 2.45 28.88
N ALA A 205 -7.80 1.74 27.74
CA ALA A 205 -7.28 2.23 26.46
C ALA A 205 -8.08 3.43 25.93
N SER A 206 -9.41 3.38 26.00
CA SER A 206 -10.29 4.50 25.63
C SER A 206 -10.00 5.74 26.48
N GLU A 207 -9.82 5.58 27.79
CA GLU A 207 -9.52 6.68 28.70
C GLU A 207 -8.15 7.31 28.40
N ALA A 208 -7.12 6.49 28.18
CA ALA A 208 -5.80 6.98 27.76
C ALA A 208 -5.86 7.73 26.42
N MET A 209 -6.65 7.23 25.46
CA MET A 209 -6.85 7.88 24.17
C MET A 209 -7.60 9.21 24.34
N LEU A 210 -8.64 9.26 25.16
CA LEU A 210 -9.39 10.49 25.44
C LEU A 210 -8.50 11.56 26.06
N TYR A 211 -7.68 11.22 27.06
CA TYR A 211 -6.69 12.15 27.63
C TYR A 211 -5.64 12.62 26.61
N ALA A 212 -5.31 11.78 25.64
CA ALA A 212 -4.36 12.14 24.60
C ALA A 212 -4.97 13.07 23.54
N LEU A 213 -6.26 12.94 23.21
CA LEU A 213 -6.88 13.59 22.06
C LEU A 213 -7.76 14.79 22.40
N LEU A 214 -8.46 14.78 23.55
CA LEU A 214 -9.34 15.88 23.96
C LEU A 214 -8.57 17.12 24.41
N SER A 215 -9.22 18.28 24.26
CA SER A 215 -8.76 19.54 24.85
C SER A 215 -8.80 19.48 26.38
N LYS A 216 -7.91 20.23 27.05
CA LYS A 216 -7.84 20.27 28.52
C LYS A 216 -9.15 20.69 29.18
N THR A 217 -9.89 21.58 28.54
CA THR A 217 -11.21 22.03 29.00
C THR A 217 -12.24 20.91 29.06
N ASN A 218 -12.15 19.94 28.14
CA ASN A 218 -13.10 18.85 28.03
C ASN A 218 -12.64 17.61 28.82
N SER A 219 -11.33 17.40 28.97
CA SER A 219 -10.77 16.32 29.80
C SER A 219 -11.05 16.50 31.30
N ASP A 220 -11.25 17.73 31.75
CA ASP A 220 -11.55 18.03 33.16
C ASP A 220 -12.99 17.67 33.54
N SER A 221 -13.87 17.42 32.57
CA SER A 221 -15.26 17.04 32.79
C SER A 221 -15.41 15.53 33.01
N ALA A 222 -15.48 15.11 34.27
CA ALA A 222 -15.64 13.69 34.62
C ALA A 222 -16.87 13.01 33.97
N PRO A 223 -18.07 13.62 33.91
CA PRO A 223 -19.21 12.99 33.25
C PRO A 223 -19.01 12.79 31.75
N LEU A 224 -18.35 13.74 31.07
CA LEU A 224 -18.04 13.64 29.65
C LEU A 224 -17.02 12.51 29.39
N MET A 225 -15.96 12.45 30.20
CA MET A 225 -14.94 11.41 30.10
C MET A 225 -15.51 10.01 30.30
N ILE A 226 -16.36 9.81 31.31
CA ILE A 226 -17.01 8.51 31.57
C ILE A 226 -17.92 8.13 30.40
N LEU A 227 -18.74 9.07 29.91
CA LEU A 227 -19.66 8.81 28.81
C LEU A 227 -18.90 8.44 27.52
N LEU A 228 -17.91 9.24 27.13
CA LEU A 228 -17.11 8.98 25.93
C LEU A 228 -16.31 7.69 26.06
N ARG A 229 -15.80 7.37 27.25
CA ARG A 229 -15.08 6.11 27.51
C ARG A 229 -15.99 4.90 27.28
N GLU A 230 -17.20 4.91 27.82
CA GLU A 230 -18.14 3.79 27.62
C GLU A 230 -18.57 3.67 26.15
N ILE A 231 -18.81 4.80 25.47
CA ILE A 231 -19.13 4.81 24.03
C ILE A 231 -17.97 4.20 23.24
N LEU A 232 -16.75 4.65 23.44
CA LEU A 232 -15.59 4.16 22.70
C LEU A 232 -15.32 2.68 23.00
N ALA A 233 -15.31 2.27 24.26
CA ALA A 233 -15.03 0.89 24.64
C ALA A 233 -16.09 -0.07 24.08
N TYR A 234 -17.38 0.23 24.29
CA TYR A 234 -18.46 -0.71 23.99
C TYR A 234 -18.99 -0.62 22.56
N THR A 235 -19.13 0.60 22.00
CA THR A 235 -19.73 0.75 20.66
C THR A 235 -18.70 0.76 19.53
N VAL A 236 -17.43 1.05 19.83
CA VAL A 236 -16.39 1.18 18.80
C VAL A 236 -15.36 0.06 18.95
N PHE A 237 -14.63 0.00 20.05
CA PHE A 237 -13.47 -0.88 20.17
C PHE A 237 -13.83 -2.34 20.30
N GLN A 238 -14.76 -2.70 21.18
CA GLN A 238 -15.16 -4.09 21.34
C GLN A 238 -15.62 -4.73 20.00
N PRO A 239 -16.62 -4.19 19.28
CA PRO A 239 -17.04 -4.79 18.00
C PRO A 239 -15.95 -4.70 16.92
N LEU A 240 -15.08 -3.70 16.96
CA LEU A 240 -13.95 -3.58 16.03
C LEU A 240 -12.94 -4.71 16.25
N PHE A 241 -12.52 -4.97 17.49
CA PHE A 241 -11.55 -6.02 17.81
C PHE A 241 -12.15 -7.41 17.61
N GLU A 242 -13.42 -7.64 18.00
CA GLU A 242 -14.11 -8.89 17.70
C GLU A 242 -14.12 -9.18 16.18
N ARG A 243 -14.35 -8.16 15.35
CA ARG A 243 -14.36 -8.31 13.89
C ARG A 243 -12.97 -8.51 13.30
N ILE A 244 -11.97 -7.72 13.71
CA ILE A 244 -10.60 -7.83 13.18
C ILE A 244 -9.95 -9.15 13.60
N CYS A 245 -10.28 -9.67 14.77
CA CYS A 245 -9.77 -10.94 15.27
C CYS A 245 -10.54 -12.16 14.72
N ASP A 246 -11.67 -11.97 14.04
CA ASP A 246 -12.43 -13.08 13.45
C ASP A 246 -11.67 -13.69 12.25
N PRO A 247 -11.30 -14.99 12.31
CA PRO A 247 -10.59 -15.66 11.22
C PRO A 247 -11.35 -15.63 9.89
N ASP A 248 -12.69 -15.71 9.91
CA ASP A 248 -13.49 -15.68 8.68
C ASP A 248 -13.42 -14.29 8.04
N TYR A 249 -13.61 -13.23 8.84
CA TYR A 249 -13.45 -11.85 8.39
C TYR A 249 -12.06 -11.58 7.79
N ILE A 250 -10.98 -12.04 8.46
CA ILE A 250 -9.61 -11.90 7.93
C ILE A 250 -9.48 -12.59 6.57
N ASN A 251 -9.92 -13.85 6.47
CA ASN A 251 -9.81 -14.63 5.25
C ASN A 251 -10.63 -14.04 4.10
N GLN A 252 -11.87 -13.63 4.37
CA GLN A 252 -12.73 -12.97 3.37
C GLN A 252 -12.14 -11.63 2.91
N THR A 253 -11.56 -10.86 3.82
CA THR A 253 -10.90 -9.59 3.49
C THR A 253 -9.69 -9.82 2.58
N LEU A 254 -8.89 -10.85 2.85
CA LEU A 254 -7.77 -11.24 2.00
C LEU A 254 -8.24 -11.70 0.60
N LEU A 255 -9.27 -12.53 0.54
CA LEU A 255 -9.86 -12.98 -0.73
C LEU A 255 -10.39 -11.81 -1.56
N TRP A 256 -11.15 -10.91 -0.93
CA TRP A 256 -11.66 -9.71 -1.57
C TRP A 256 -10.54 -8.83 -2.12
N TYR A 257 -9.47 -8.64 -1.35
CA TYR A 257 -8.31 -7.86 -1.79
C TYR A 257 -7.61 -8.50 -3.00
N LEU A 258 -7.41 -9.82 -2.98
CA LEU A 258 -6.81 -10.55 -4.10
C LEU A 258 -7.68 -10.48 -5.36
N GLU A 259 -8.99 -10.67 -5.23
CA GLU A 259 -9.94 -10.59 -6.34
C GLU A 259 -10.03 -9.17 -6.91
N SER A 260 -10.05 -8.15 -6.05
CA SER A 260 -10.04 -6.74 -6.45
C SER A 260 -8.77 -6.41 -7.27
N LYS A 261 -7.61 -6.87 -6.79
CA LYS A 261 -6.33 -6.70 -7.49
C LYS A 261 -6.32 -7.40 -8.85
N GLU A 262 -6.88 -8.60 -8.94
CA GLU A 262 -7.00 -9.34 -10.19
C GLU A 262 -7.91 -8.62 -11.20
N LYS A 263 -9.10 -8.19 -10.78
CA LYS A 263 -10.03 -7.41 -11.61
C LYS A 263 -9.41 -6.11 -12.11
N LEU A 264 -8.68 -5.41 -11.24
CA LEU A 264 -7.96 -4.20 -11.61
C LEU A 264 -6.91 -4.50 -12.69
N SER A 265 -6.12 -5.58 -12.53
CA SER A 265 -5.16 -6.02 -13.53
C SER A 265 -5.81 -6.41 -14.87
N GLU A 266 -6.97 -7.08 -14.84
CA GLU A 266 -7.71 -7.42 -16.06
C GLU A 266 -8.29 -6.20 -16.78
N SER A 267 -8.84 -5.23 -16.05
CA SER A 267 -9.32 -3.96 -16.64
C SER A 267 -8.17 -3.26 -17.34
N HIS A 268 -7.02 -3.18 -16.67
CA HIS A 268 -5.80 -2.59 -17.23
C HIS A 268 -5.33 -3.31 -18.50
N LYS A 269 -5.40 -4.66 -18.56
CA LYS A 269 -5.07 -5.44 -19.76
C LYS A 269 -6.06 -5.21 -20.90
N LYS A 270 -7.36 -5.13 -20.60
CA LYS A 270 -8.43 -4.90 -21.57
C LYS A 270 -8.31 -3.50 -22.17
N GLU A 271 -8.22 -2.46 -21.34
CA GLU A 271 -8.06 -1.07 -21.78
C GLU A 271 -6.82 -0.88 -22.67
N TYR A 272 -5.72 -1.57 -22.35
CA TYR A 272 -4.53 -1.61 -23.22
C TYR A 272 -4.82 -2.28 -24.57
N ALA A 273 -5.48 -3.44 -24.58
CA ALA A 273 -5.77 -4.20 -25.80
C ALA A 273 -6.80 -3.51 -26.72
N TYR A 274 -7.67 -2.66 -26.19
CA TYR A 274 -8.71 -1.93 -26.94
C TYR A 274 -8.27 -0.59 -27.51
N ALA A 275 -7.05 -0.11 -27.23
CA ALA A 275 -6.54 1.09 -27.89
C ALA A 275 -6.26 0.80 -29.37
N GLU A 276 -7.25 1.00 -30.24
CA GLU A 276 -7.15 0.68 -31.67
C GLU A 276 -6.22 1.64 -32.43
N THR A 277 -6.00 2.84 -31.89
CA THR A 277 -5.16 3.87 -32.49
C THR A 277 -4.10 4.43 -31.54
N TYR A 278 -2.99 4.89 -32.09
CA TYR A 278 -1.92 5.54 -31.30
C TYR A 278 -2.43 6.78 -30.53
N GLU A 279 -3.39 7.53 -31.07
CA GLU A 279 -3.94 8.72 -30.41
C GLU A 279 -4.83 8.36 -29.21
N GLU A 280 -5.59 7.27 -29.32
CA GLU A 280 -6.38 6.73 -28.22
C GLU A 280 -5.47 6.17 -27.11
N PHE A 281 -4.39 5.50 -27.49
CA PHE A 281 -3.38 5.02 -26.56
C PHE A 281 -2.70 6.16 -25.77
N ILE A 282 -2.34 7.26 -26.43
CA ILE A 282 -1.79 8.43 -25.73
C ILE A 282 -2.85 9.11 -24.87
N ARG A 283 -4.12 9.13 -25.29
CA ARG A 283 -5.22 9.64 -24.45
C ARG A 283 -5.37 8.80 -23.19
N LEU A 284 -5.37 7.47 -23.31
CA LEU A 284 -5.41 6.53 -22.18
C LEU A 284 -4.34 6.89 -21.14
N ILE A 285 -3.07 6.94 -21.55
CA ILE A 285 -1.94 7.29 -20.67
C ILE A 285 -2.17 8.63 -19.95
N ASN A 286 -2.64 9.65 -20.67
CA ASN A 286 -2.84 10.98 -20.09
C ASN A 286 -4.05 11.04 -19.14
N THR A 287 -5.07 10.22 -19.37
CA THR A 287 -6.29 10.18 -18.54
C THR A 287 -6.18 9.25 -17.34
N SER A 288 -5.28 8.25 -17.37
CA SER A 288 -5.09 7.31 -16.26
C SER A 288 -4.71 8.03 -14.97
N GLN A 289 -5.41 7.75 -13.88
CA GLN A 289 -5.12 8.30 -12.54
C GLN A 289 -4.36 7.31 -11.65
N ASP A 290 -4.35 6.03 -12.02
CA ASP A 290 -3.60 5.00 -11.30
C ASP A 290 -2.13 4.99 -11.73
N ILE A 291 -1.25 5.23 -10.76
CA ILE A 291 0.19 5.20 -10.93
C ILE A 291 0.70 3.81 -11.33
N GLU A 292 0.13 2.73 -10.79
CA GLU A 292 0.58 1.37 -11.05
C GLU A 292 0.16 0.91 -12.45
N HIS A 293 -1.03 1.31 -12.92
CA HIS A 293 -1.43 1.15 -14.31
C HIS A 293 -0.45 1.81 -15.29
N VAL A 294 -0.10 3.09 -15.08
CA VAL A 294 0.80 3.82 -15.99
C VAL A 294 2.22 3.25 -15.93
N LYS A 295 2.69 2.78 -14.77
CA LYS A 295 3.94 2.01 -14.66
C LYS A 295 3.88 0.71 -15.46
N GLY A 296 2.80 -0.04 -15.34
CA GLY A 296 2.54 -1.25 -16.14
C GLY A 296 2.62 -0.98 -17.65
N LEU A 297 1.95 0.08 -18.11
CA LEU A 297 2.02 0.52 -19.51
C LEU A 297 3.45 0.88 -19.91
N ARG A 298 4.18 1.64 -19.08
CA ARG A 298 5.59 1.99 -19.33
C ARG A 298 6.45 0.74 -19.52
N TYR A 299 6.33 -0.26 -18.64
CA TYR A 299 7.11 -1.50 -18.74
C TYR A 299 6.81 -2.25 -20.04
N HIS A 300 5.53 -2.35 -20.40
CA HIS A 300 5.13 -3.02 -21.63
C HIS A 300 5.67 -2.29 -22.88
N ILE A 301 5.58 -0.95 -22.93
CA ILE A 301 6.13 -0.14 -24.02
C ILE A 301 7.65 -0.34 -24.13
N ILE A 302 8.38 -0.41 -23.02
CA ILE A 302 9.83 -0.66 -23.02
C ILE A 302 10.13 -2.05 -23.61
N ALA A 303 9.36 -3.06 -23.23
CA ALA A 303 9.47 -4.40 -23.80
C ALA A 303 9.25 -4.40 -25.33
N GLU A 304 8.21 -3.70 -25.81
CA GLU A 304 7.94 -3.54 -27.24
C GLU A 304 9.08 -2.82 -27.97
N ILE A 305 9.62 -1.73 -27.41
CA ILE A 305 10.79 -1.01 -27.96
C ILE A 305 11.97 -1.97 -28.10
N MET A 306 12.22 -2.78 -27.07
CA MET A 306 13.34 -3.72 -27.03
C MET A 306 13.20 -4.82 -28.08
N GLN A 307 12.02 -5.43 -28.20
CA GLN A 307 11.71 -6.44 -29.21
C GLN A 307 11.80 -5.84 -30.63
N ALA A 308 11.18 -4.69 -30.86
CA ALA A 308 11.19 -4.01 -32.16
C ALA A 308 12.61 -3.57 -32.58
N THR A 309 13.42 -3.08 -31.63
CA THR A 309 14.82 -2.68 -31.88
C THR A 309 15.70 -3.89 -32.20
N SER A 310 15.47 -5.01 -31.51
CA SER A 310 16.18 -6.27 -31.80
C SER A 310 15.84 -6.79 -33.19
N ILE A 311 14.56 -6.77 -33.60
CA ILE A 311 14.12 -7.14 -34.95
C ILE A 311 14.71 -6.20 -36.00
N HIS A 312 14.77 -4.89 -35.74
CA HIS A 312 15.39 -3.91 -36.62
C HIS A 312 16.88 -4.22 -36.86
N ASN A 313 17.61 -4.53 -35.80
CA ASN A 313 19.04 -4.84 -35.87
C ASN A 313 19.32 -6.20 -36.54
N LEU A 314 18.46 -7.19 -36.33
CA LEU A 314 18.55 -8.51 -36.98
C LEU A 314 18.42 -8.43 -38.50
N LYS A 315 17.51 -7.58 -39.02
CA LYS A 315 17.33 -7.40 -40.47
C LYS A 315 18.46 -6.60 -41.12
N GLY A 316 19.11 -5.71 -40.38
CA GLY A 316 20.30 -5.00 -40.86
C GLY A 316 21.49 -5.94 -41.15
N LEU A 317 21.68 -6.99 -40.34
CA LEU A 317 22.78 -7.94 -40.53
C LEU A 317 22.62 -8.86 -41.76
N HIS A 318 21.38 -9.20 -42.15
CA HIS A 318 21.16 -10.00 -43.36
C HIS A 318 21.48 -9.24 -44.65
N VAL A 319 21.51 -7.91 -44.61
CA VAL A 319 21.86 -7.05 -45.75
C VAL A 319 23.36 -7.06 -46.03
N ASP A 320 24.20 -7.26 -45.01
CA ASP A 320 25.66 -7.14 -45.14
C ASP A 320 26.36 -8.44 -45.59
N GLN A 321 25.70 -9.61 -45.50
CA GLN A 321 26.32 -10.89 -45.89
C GLN A 321 26.01 -11.33 -47.33
N THR A 322 24.96 -10.80 -47.98
CA THR A 322 24.70 -11.08 -49.40
C THR A 322 25.30 -9.99 -50.26
N GLY A 323 26.63 -10.04 -50.42
CA GLY A 323 27.35 -9.27 -51.42
C GLY A 323 27.05 -9.76 -52.84
N HIS A 324 25.84 -9.53 -53.34
CA HIS A 324 25.56 -9.49 -54.78
C HIS A 324 24.37 -8.56 -55.03
N GLY A 325 24.59 -7.55 -55.87
CA GLY A 325 23.59 -6.54 -56.21
C GLY A 325 22.31 -7.17 -56.75
N GLN A 326 21.24 -7.05 -55.99
CA GLN A 326 19.87 -7.14 -56.49
C GLN A 326 19.13 -5.87 -56.12
N SER A 327 18.35 -5.37 -57.07
CA SER A 327 17.45 -4.24 -56.91
C SER A 327 16.62 -4.40 -55.65
N TYR A 328 16.80 -3.49 -54.70
CA TYR A 328 16.05 -3.41 -53.46
C TYR A 328 14.54 -3.52 -53.71
N ASP A 329 13.89 -4.50 -53.10
CA ASP A 329 12.44 -4.60 -53.11
C ASP A 329 11.85 -3.44 -52.30
N LYS A 330 11.08 -2.58 -52.96
CA LYS A 330 10.46 -1.37 -52.38
C LYS A 330 9.64 -1.71 -51.12
N GLY A 331 9.15 -2.94 -51.02
CA GLY A 331 8.44 -3.48 -49.86
C GLY A 331 9.29 -3.62 -48.59
N GLU A 332 10.58 -3.99 -48.70
CA GLU A 332 11.45 -4.18 -47.54
C GLU A 332 11.88 -2.84 -46.91
N MET A 333 12.16 -1.85 -47.75
CA MET A 333 12.49 -0.49 -47.30
C MET A 333 11.30 0.16 -46.59
N LEU A 334 10.08 -0.06 -47.07
CA LEU A 334 8.85 0.41 -46.42
C LEU A 334 8.62 -0.29 -45.08
N ARG A 335 8.86 -1.60 -44.97
CA ARG A 335 8.76 -2.35 -43.70
C ARG A 335 9.78 -1.87 -42.66
N ALA A 336 11.03 -1.63 -43.06
CA ALA A 336 12.07 -1.10 -42.17
C ALA A 336 11.73 0.32 -41.69
N ARG A 337 11.23 1.18 -42.58
CA ARG A 337 10.75 2.53 -42.23
C ARG A 337 9.56 2.50 -41.28
N ASN A 338 8.63 1.57 -41.48
CA ASN A 338 7.48 1.38 -40.61
C ASN A 338 7.90 0.90 -39.21
N LEU A 339 8.89 -0.01 -39.12
CA LEU A 339 9.43 -0.47 -37.83
C LEU A 339 10.13 0.67 -37.08
N LYS A 340 10.93 1.48 -37.78
CA LYS A 340 11.56 2.68 -37.20
C LYS A 340 10.53 3.70 -36.70
N ARG A 341 9.44 3.90 -37.45
CA ARG A 341 8.32 4.76 -37.04
C ARG A 341 7.63 4.22 -35.78
N TYR A 342 7.40 2.91 -35.72
CA TYR A 342 6.80 2.24 -34.56
C TYR A 342 7.68 2.37 -33.30
N ILE A 343 8.99 2.12 -33.40
CA ILE A 343 9.94 2.33 -32.29
C ILE A 343 9.88 3.78 -31.78
N ASN A 344 9.81 4.76 -32.69
CA ASN A 344 9.66 6.17 -32.30
C ASN A 344 8.33 6.45 -31.59
N GLN A 345 7.22 5.84 -32.06
CA GLN A 345 5.91 5.96 -31.41
C GLN A 345 5.94 5.39 -29.99
N CYS A 346 6.47 4.19 -29.79
CA CYS A 346 6.62 3.59 -28.47
C CYS A 346 7.55 4.45 -27.59
N THR A 347 8.63 5.02 -28.14
CA THR A 347 9.53 5.91 -27.39
C THR A 347 8.82 7.17 -26.89
N VAL A 348 7.96 7.77 -27.72
CA VAL A 348 7.15 8.93 -27.31
C VAL A 348 6.12 8.52 -26.25
N ALA A 349 5.44 7.39 -26.43
CA ALA A 349 4.49 6.88 -25.44
C ALA A 349 5.16 6.59 -24.08
N LYS A 350 6.37 6.00 -24.08
CA LYS A 350 7.17 5.82 -22.87
C LYS A 350 7.40 7.16 -22.14
N ALA A 351 7.84 8.19 -22.87
CA ALA A 351 8.07 9.51 -22.28
C ALA A 351 6.78 10.13 -21.72
N GLN A 352 5.63 9.89 -22.35
CA GLN A 352 4.32 10.31 -21.83
C GLN A 352 3.96 9.56 -20.54
N CYS A 353 4.19 8.24 -20.47
CA CYS A 353 4.01 7.48 -19.23
C CYS A 353 4.89 8.03 -18.11
N GLU A 354 6.17 8.28 -18.38
CA GLU A 354 7.11 8.83 -17.39
C GLU A 354 6.68 10.21 -16.88
N LYS A 355 6.22 11.09 -17.79
CA LYS A 355 5.66 12.39 -17.43
C LYS A 355 4.39 12.23 -16.58
N ARG A 356 3.50 11.30 -16.93
CA ARG A 356 2.27 11.06 -16.18
C ARG A 356 2.55 10.49 -14.79
N ILE A 357 3.47 9.52 -14.68
CA ILE A 357 3.89 8.96 -13.38
C ILE A 357 4.43 10.07 -12.48
N LYS A 358 5.28 10.96 -13.00
CA LYS A 358 5.77 12.13 -12.27
C LYS A 358 4.63 13.05 -11.80
N MET A 359 3.62 13.31 -12.65
CA MET A 359 2.45 14.12 -12.26
C MET A 359 1.58 13.46 -11.19
N LEU A 360 1.57 12.13 -11.11
CA LEU A 360 0.82 11.36 -10.11
C LEU A 360 1.61 11.15 -8.81
N GLY A 361 2.76 11.81 -8.63
CA GLY A 361 3.59 11.68 -7.43
C GLY A 361 4.49 10.44 -7.42
N GLY A 362 4.74 9.84 -8.58
CA GLY A 362 5.63 8.69 -8.75
C GLY A 362 7.10 9.04 -8.98
N PRO A 363 7.98 8.03 -9.05
CA PRO A 363 9.41 8.21 -9.24
C PRO A 363 9.73 8.98 -10.53
N ASP A 364 10.71 9.88 -10.46
CA ASP A 364 11.12 10.70 -11.60
C ASP A 364 12.11 9.97 -12.54
N TYR A 365 11.55 9.38 -13.60
CA TYR A 365 12.32 8.76 -14.67
C TYR A 365 12.99 9.75 -15.64
N THR A 366 12.64 11.05 -15.59
CA THR A 366 13.11 12.08 -16.54
C THR A 366 14.48 12.66 -16.20
N SER A 367 15.02 12.34 -15.03
CA SER A 367 16.31 12.80 -14.49
C SER A 367 17.55 12.45 -15.32
N GLN A 368 17.42 11.70 -16.41
CA GLN A 368 18.48 11.50 -17.41
C GLN A 368 18.42 12.45 -18.63
N ASN A 369 17.36 13.25 -18.78
CA ASN A 369 17.09 14.02 -20.00
C ASN A 369 16.92 15.54 -19.82
N SER A 370 17.12 16.09 -18.62
CA SER A 370 16.92 17.53 -18.36
C SER A 370 18.25 18.29 -18.28
N GLY A 371 18.82 18.58 -19.44
CA GLY A 371 19.92 19.52 -19.62
C GLY A 371 19.58 20.62 -20.62
N ASP A 372 18.34 21.12 -20.61
CA ASP A 372 17.96 22.36 -21.30
C ASP A 372 17.87 23.50 -20.27
N VAL A 373 19.03 24.06 -19.94
CA VAL A 373 19.11 25.43 -19.41
C VAL A 373 19.61 26.30 -20.54
N LYS A 374 18.74 27.20 -21.01
CA LYS A 374 19.13 28.32 -21.87
C LYS A 374 20.15 29.17 -21.11
N LEU A 375 21.42 29.08 -21.48
CA LEU A 375 22.40 30.14 -21.25
C LEU A 375 23.36 30.25 -22.43
N ASP A 376 23.72 31.49 -22.65
CA ASP A 376 24.30 32.13 -23.82
C ASP A 376 25.80 31.83 -24.04
N ASP A 377 26.20 31.99 -25.30
CA ASP A 377 27.52 32.18 -25.90
C ASP A 377 28.82 31.50 -25.36
N GLY A 378 29.61 30.94 -26.28
CA GLY A 378 31.05 30.73 -26.09
C GLY A 378 31.61 29.38 -26.55
N ASN A 379 32.20 29.37 -27.75
CA ASN A 379 32.97 28.27 -28.35
C ASN A 379 33.99 27.60 -27.40
N LEU A 380 33.79 26.31 -27.11
CA LEU A 380 34.88 25.32 -27.08
C LEU A 380 34.43 24.03 -27.77
N SER A 381 34.98 23.90 -28.97
CA SER A 381 34.78 22.84 -29.92
C SER A 381 35.20 21.45 -29.40
N SER A 382 34.41 20.46 -29.82
CA SER A 382 34.88 19.15 -30.29
C SER A 382 35.59 18.21 -29.29
N ARG A 383 34.84 17.58 -28.35
CA ARG A 383 35.18 16.19 -27.95
C ARG A 383 34.13 15.32 -27.23
N ARG A 384 32.87 15.73 -27.07
CA ARG A 384 31.87 14.92 -26.33
C ARG A 384 30.56 14.64 -27.05
N LYS A 385 30.53 14.72 -28.38
CA LYS A 385 29.54 13.99 -29.20
C LYS A 385 29.97 12.53 -29.36
N LYS A 386 29.77 11.71 -28.32
CA LYS A 386 29.71 10.26 -28.48
C LYS A 386 28.64 9.67 -27.57
N GLN A 387 27.52 9.37 -28.23
CA GLN A 387 26.59 8.27 -27.99
C GLN A 387 25.56 8.44 -26.85
N ALA A 388 24.35 8.75 -27.31
CA ALA A 388 23.10 8.31 -26.69
C ALA A 388 23.19 6.84 -26.29
N LYS A 389 23.03 6.53 -25.01
CA LYS A 389 22.65 5.19 -24.58
C LYS A 389 21.14 5.17 -24.36
N GLN A 390 20.42 4.85 -25.44
CA GLN A 390 19.27 3.95 -25.33
C GLN A 390 19.68 2.79 -24.42
N GLN A 391 18.76 2.26 -23.59
CA GLN A 391 19.01 1.06 -22.79
C GLN A 391 19.70 0.02 -23.66
N LYS A 392 21.01 -0.12 -23.44
CA LYS A 392 21.86 -0.94 -24.29
C LYS A 392 21.43 -2.37 -23.97
N ILE A 393 20.95 -3.10 -24.98
CA ILE A 393 20.77 -4.54 -24.90
C ILE A 393 22.02 -5.11 -24.24
N LEU A 394 21.84 -5.85 -23.14
CA LEU A 394 22.96 -6.44 -22.43
C LEU A 394 23.68 -7.36 -23.40
N THR A 395 24.99 -7.18 -23.49
CA THR A 395 25.85 -8.08 -24.24
C THR A 395 25.78 -9.48 -23.64
N TYR A 396 26.09 -10.50 -24.44
CA TYR A 396 26.05 -11.88 -23.97
C TYR A 396 26.94 -12.11 -22.73
N ALA A 397 28.11 -11.47 -22.70
CA ALA A 397 28.99 -11.48 -21.53
C ALA A 397 28.32 -10.90 -20.27
N GLU A 398 27.66 -9.73 -20.39
CA GLU A 398 26.94 -9.11 -19.27
C GLU A 398 25.79 -9.99 -18.74
N ILE A 399 25.12 -10.75 -19.61
CA ILE A 399 24.05 -11.70 -19.23
C ILE A 399 24.63 -12.92 -18.50
N ILE A 400 25.71 -13.48 -19.02
CA ILE A 400 26.34 -14.64 -18.41
C ILE A 400 26.96 -14.26 -17.08
N ASP A 401 27.58 -13.10 -16.91
CA ASP A 401 28.24 -12.70 -15.66
C ASP A 401 27.25 -12.33 -14.55
N ASN A 402 26.08 -11.78 -14.89
CA ASN A 402 25.05 -11.39 -13.92
C ASN A 402 24.22 -12.61 -13.48
N SER A 403 24.22 -12.92 -12.18
CA SER A 403 23.48 -14.07 -11.61
C SER A 403 21.98 -14.03 -11.88
N LEU A 404 21.36 -12.84 -11.86
CA LEU A 404 19.94 -12.66 -12.12
C LEU A 404 19.65 -12.81 -13.61
N ALA A 405 20.44 -12.18 -14.48
CA ALA A 405 20.27 -12.35 -15.94
C ALA A 405 20.45 -13.82 -16.35
N ARG A 406 21.41 -14.51 -15.74
CA ARG A 406 21.69 -15.93 -15.95
C ARG A 406 20.54 -16.83 -15.53
N SER A 407 19.78 -16.52 -14.47
CA SER A 407 18.62 -17.34 -14.07
C SER A 407 17.49 -17.26 -15.10
N TYR A 408 17.23 -16.07 -15.65
CA TYR A 408 16.26 -15.91 -16.74
C TYR A 408 16.74 -16.54 -18.05
N PHE A 409 18.04 -16.45 -18.34
CA PHE A 409 18.62 -17.14 -19.50
C PHE A 409 18.53 -18.67 -19.35
N MET A 410 18.71 -19.20 -18.13
CA MET A 410 18.51 -20.62 -17.81
C MET A 410 17.07 -21.06 -18.06
N GLN A 411 16.09 -20.26 -17.62
CA GLN A 411 14.67 -20.55 -17.86
C GLN A 411 14.37 -20.59 -19.36
N PHE A 412 14.84 -19.60 -20.11
CA PHE A 412 14.71 -19.55 -21.57
C PHE A 412 15.34 -20.77 -22.25
N LEU A 413 16.55 -21.17 -21.84
CA LEU A 413 17.21 -22.36 -22.38
C LEU A 413 16.47 -23.64 -22.02
N GLY A 414 15.84 -23.71 -20.85
CA GLY A 414 14.98 -24.83 -20.43
C GLY A 414 13.79 -25.03 -21.37
N HIS A 415 13.07 -23.95 -21.70
CA HIS A 415 11.98 -24.00 -22.67
C HIS A 415 12.44 -24.42 -24.08
N ASN A 416 13.70 -24.12 -24.43
CA ASN A 416 14.30 -24.51 -25.70
C ASN A 416 15.09 -25.83 -25.66
N GLY A 417 15.02 -26.59 -24.55
CA GLY A 417 15.71 -27.87 -24.37
C GLY A 417 17.24 -27.79 -24.39
N ALA A 418 17.82 -26.63 -24.07
CA ALA A 418 19.24 -26.33 -24.17
C ALA A 418 19.89 -25.93 -22.82
N ASP A 419 19.16 -26.10 -21.71
CA ASP A 419 19.63 -25.76 -20.36
C ASP A 419 20.89 -26.53 -19.94
N HIS A 420 21.04 -27.76 -20.43
CA HIS A 420 22.23 -28.59 -20.22
C HIS A 420 23.55 -27.88 -20.63
N MET A 421 23.52 -27.01 -21.64
CA MET A 421 24.70 -26.24 -22.09
C MET A 421 25.15 -25.23 -21.03
N LEU A 422 24.21 -24.48 -20.46
CA LEU A 422 24.51 -23.48 -19.43
C LEU A 422 24.87 -24.15 -18.09
N ARG A 423 24.22 -25.28 -17.77
CA ARG A 423 24.57 -26.10 -16.59
C ARG A 423 26.00 -26.61 -16.65
N PHE A 424 26.43 -27.13 -17.80
CA PHE A 424 27.83 -27.53 -18.01
C PHE A 424 28.78 -26.34 -17.86
N TRP A 425 28.46 -25.20 -18.51
CA TRP A 425 29.31 -24.01 -18.42
C TRP A 425 29.51 -23.54 -16.97
N MET A 426 28.44 -23.53 -16.16
CA MET A 426 28.52 -23.19 -14.73
C MET A 426 29.30 -24.22 -13.92
N ALA A 427 29.17 -25.52 -14.23
CA ALA A 427 29.88 -26.58 -13.53
C ALA A 427 31.41 -26.46 -13.76
N VAL A 428 31.83 -26.19 -15.00
CA VAL A 428 33.24 -25.93 -15.31
C VAL A 428 33.73 -24.62 -14.67
N GLU A 429 32.90 -23.57 -14.63
CA GLU A 429 33.26 -22.33 -13.96
C GLU A 429 33.46 -22.53 -12.44
N ASN A 430 32.60 -23.34 -11.82
CA ASN A 430 32.76 -23.74 -10.42
C ASN A 430 34.05 -24.56 -10.20
N MET A 431 34.39 -25.46 -11.13
CA MET A 431 35.64 -26.21 -11.09
C MET A 431 36.88 -25.30 -11.15
N LYS A 432 36.86 -24.23 -11.97
CA LYS A 432 37.93 -23.20 -11.99
C LYS A 432 38.07 -22.50 -10.65
N GLN A 433 36.97 -22.16 -10.00
CA GLN A 433 37.01 -21.51 -8.68
C GLN A 433 37.47 -22.48 -7.60
N LEU A 434 37.03 -23.75 -7.65
CA LEU A 434 37.48 -24.82 -6.75
C LEU A 434 38.99 -25.03 -6.85
N LYS A 435 39.57 -24.99 -8.06
CA LYS A 435 41.03 -25.08 -8.26
C LYS A 435 41.81 -24.01 -7.50
N LYS A 436 41.24 -22.81 -7.30
CA LYS A 436 41.88 -21.72 -6.53
C LYS A 436 41.79 -21.92 -5.02
N VAL A 437 40.76 -22.60 -4.52
CA VAL A 437 40.46 -22.69 -3.08
C VAL A 437 40.82 -24.05 -2.48
N LYS A 438 40.54 -25.15 -3.20
CA LYS A 438 40.73 -26.54 -2.75
C LYS A 438 41.13 -27.43 -3.94
N PRO A 439 42.43 -27.48 -4.30
CA PRO A 439 42.90 -28.26 -5.46
C PRO A 439 42.61 -29.76 -5.33
N ASP A 440 42.63 -30.31 -4.11
CA ASP A 440 42.41 -31.73 -3.85
C ASP A 440 41.02 -32.24 -4.25
N LYS A 441 40.03 -31.35 -4.40
CA LYS A 441 38.64 -31.71 -4.78
C LYS A 441 38.34 -31.48 -6.27
N VAL A 442 39.30 -30.99 -7.04
CA VAL A 442 39.11 -30.70 -8.47
C VAL A 442 38.89 -32.01 -9.25
N GLN A 443 39.62 -33.07 -8.90
CA GLN A 443 39.47 -34.40 -9.50
C GLN A 443 38.08 -35.00 -9.31
N ASP A 444 37.51 -34.88 -8.11
CA ASP A 444 36.14 -35.33 -7.84
C ASP A 444 35.12 -34.52 -8.65
N SER A 445 35.31 -33.21 -8.73
CA SER A 445 34.46 -32.34 -9.56
C SER A 445 34.58 -32.66 -11.06
N ALA A 446 35.76 -33.01 -11.56
CA ALA A 446 35.98 -33.39 -12.95
C ALA A 446 35.26 -34.70 -13.29
N LYS A 447 35.31 -35.68 -12.39
CA LYS A 447 34.55 -36.95 -12.49
C LYS A 447 33.04 -36.70 -12.53
N ASP A 448 32.52 -35.83 -11.66
CA ASP A 448 31.10 -35.48 -11.63
C ASP A 448 30.66 -34.78 -12.92
N ILE A 449 31.44 -33.81 -13.41
CA ILE A 449 31.15 -33.10 -14.66
C ILE A 449 31.16 -34.07 -15.84
N TYR A 450 32.14 -34.97 -15.90
CA TYR A 450 32.24 -35.97 -16.96
C TYR A 450 31.01 -36.89 -16.98
N ASN A 451 30.63 -37.45 -15.83
CA ASN A 451 29.50 -38.36 -15.72
C ASN A 451 28.16 -37.70 -16.01
N LEU A 452 28.00 -36.42 -15.68
CA LEU A 452 26.72 -35.71 -15.80
C LEU A 452 26.50 -35.09 -17.19
N PHE A 453 27.57 -34.71 -17.90
CA PHE A 453 27.48 -33.91 -19.13
C PHE A 453 28.24 -34.46 -20.33
N ILE A 454 29.21 -35.36 -20.16
CA ILE A 454 30.06 -35.83 -21.28
C ILE A 454 29.72 -37.25 -21.70
N VAL A 455 29.44 -38.14 -20.73
CA VAL A 455 29.09 -39.52 -21.02
C VAL A 455 27.86 -39.58 -21.95
N PRO A 456 27.89 -40.33 -23.07
CA PRO A 456 26.78 -40.35 -24.03
C PRO A 456 25.43 -40.81 -23.46
N SER A 457 25.45 -41.59 -22.37
CA SER A 457 24.26 -42.03 -21.63
C SER A 457 23.79 -41.02 -20.58
N ALA A 458 24.47 -39.89 -20.40
CA ALA A 458 24.11 -38.87 -19.43
C ALA A 458 22.83 -38.13 -19.84
N LYS A 459 21.95 -37.90 -18.87
CA LYS A 459 20.68 -37.19 -19.06
C LYS A 459 20.85 -35.76 -19.60
N HIS A 460 21.99 -35.14 -19.33
CA HIS A 460 22.33 -33.77 -19.74
C HIS A 460 23.55 -33.74 -20.66
N ALA A 461 23.76 -34.78 -21.47
CA ALA A 461 24.89 -34.87 -22.38
C ALA A 461 24.99 -33.66 -23.33
N VAL A 462 26.15 -33.00 -23.33
CA VAL A 462 26.44 -31.87 -24.22
C VAL A 462 27.16 -32.37 -25.46
N ARG A 463 26.83 -31.82 -26.63
CA ARG A 463 27.52 -32.14 -27.88
C ARG A 463 28.81 -31.33 -28.01
N ILE A 464 29.94 -32.01 -27.80
CA ILE A 464 31.31 -31.49 -27.80
C ILE A 464 32.14 -32.34 -28.78
N ASP A 465 33.23 -31.79 -29.33
CA ASP A 465 34.10 -32.53 -30.25
C ASP A 465 34.72 -33.79 -29.62
N SER A 466 34.80 -34.85 -30.42
CA SER A 466 35.31 -36.17 -30.03
C SER A 466 36.78 -36.16 -29.60
N THR A 467 37.57 -35.18 -30.05
CA THR A 467 38.97 -35.02 -29.62
C THR A 467 39.07 -34.48 -28.19
N LEU A 468 38.16 -33.57 -27.80
CA LEU A 468 38.07 -33.03 -26.44
C LEU A 468 37.60 -34.09 -25.45
N VAL A 469 36.62 -34.92 -25.83
CA VAL A 469 36.14 -36.04 -25.00
C VAL A 469 37.28 -37.00 -24.66
N ARG A 470 38.11 -37.38 -25.65
CA ARG A 470 39.28 -38.24 -25.40
C ARG A 470 40.32 -37.60 -24.48
N LYS A 471 40.54 -36.28 -24.60
CA LYS A 471 41.43 -35.54 -23.69
C LYS A 471 40.87 -35.48 -22.26
N MET A 472 39.56 -35.36 -22.10
CA MET A 472 38.90 -35.42 -20.79
C MET A 472 38.99 -36.83 -20.17
N GLU A 473 38.86 -37.88 -20.98
CA GLU A 473 39.05 -39.28 -20.54
C GLU A 473 40.47 -39.56 -20.05
N SER A 474 41.49 -39.04 -20.75
CA SER A 474 42.88 -39.16 -20.31
C SER A 474 43.14 -38.39 -19.01
N HIS A 475 42.49 -37.23 -18.83
CA HIS A 475 42.61 -36.42 -17.62
C HIS A 475 42.03 -37.09 -16.36
N LEU A 476 40.99 -37.92 -16.54
CA LEU A 476 40.39 -38.70 -15.44
C LEU A 476 41.28 -39.87 -14.98
N SER A 477 42.32 -40.20 -15.76
CA SER A 477 43.19 -41.37 -15.56
C SER A 477 44.63 -41.01 -15.15
N ASP A 478 45.15 -39.88 -15.65
CA ASP A 478 46.48 -39.34 -15.32
C ASP A 478 46.29 -37.84 -15.05
N GLU A 479 46.78 -37.30 -13.92
CA GLU A 479 46.60 -35.91 -13.46
C GLU A 479 47.28 -34.84 -14.35
N GLN A 480 47.08 -34.89 -15.66
CA GLN A 480 47.65 -33.97 -16.62
C GLN A 480 46.53 -33.15 -17.29
N ASP A 481 46.49 -31.88 -16.88
CA ASP A 481 45.90 -30.72 -17.54
C ASP A 481 44.36 -30.68 -17.70
N ASP A 482 43.70 -29.81 -16.91
CA ASP A 482 42.25 -29.54 -16.97
C ASP A 482 41.84 -28.75 -18.24
N SER A 483 42.79 -28.39 -19.11
CA SER A 483 42.60 -27.54 -20.28
C SER A 483 41.45 -28.01 -21.19
N ALA A 484 41.23 -29.31 -21.31
CA ALA A 484 40.16 -29.88 -22.13
C ALA A 484 38.76 -29.45 -21.67
N PHE A 485 38.52 -29.33 -20.36
CA PHE A 485 37.25 -28.84 -19.81
C PHE A 485 37.04 -27.35 -20.11
N PHE A 486 38.12 -26.56 -20.06
CA PHE A 486 38.07 -25.13 -20.37
C PHE A 486 37.90 -24.86 -21.86
N GLU A 487 38.57 -25.62 -22.72
CA GLU A 487 38.37 -25.56 -24.18
C GLU A 487 36.92 -25.89 -24.55
N ALA A 488 36.36 -26.95 -23.95
CA ALA A 488 34.97 -27.33 -24.15
C ALA A 488 33.97 -26.29 -23.62
N GLN A 489 34.28 -25.64 -22.49
CA GLN A 489 33.46 -24.55 -21.95
C GLN A 489 33.43 -23.35 -22.91
N ILE A 490 34.55 -23.03 -23.56
CA ILE A 490 34.63 -21.96 -24.57
C ILE A 490 33.78 -22.32 -25.80
N GLU A 491 33.87 -23.56 -26.29
CA GLU A 491 33.05 -24.04 -27.43
C GLU A 491 31.55 -23.89 -27.12
N ILE A 492 31.12 -24.31 -25.92
CA ILE A 492 29.73 -24.24 -25.49
C ILE A 492 29.28 -22.79 -25.27
N TYR A 493 30.14 -21.93 -24.73
CA TYR A 493 29.88 -20.51 -24.58
C TYR A 493 29.58 -19.85 -25.93
N GLN A 494 30.43 -20.09 -26.95
CA GLN A 494 30.24 -19.58 -28.31
C GLN A 494 28.97 -20.13 -28.95
N LYS A 495 28.69 -21.42 -28.79
CA LYS A 495 27.49 -22.08 -29.32
C LYS A 495 26.19 -21.51 -28.72
N MET A 496 26.21 -21.18 -27.43
CA MET A 496 25.10 -20.51 -26.76
C MET A 496 24.92 -19.06 -27.24
N GLU A 497 26.02 -18.33 -27.45
CA GLU A 497 26.00 -16.98 -28.01
C GLU A 497 25.43 -16.95 -29.44
N GLU A 498 25.89 -17.85 -30.30
CA GLU A 498 25.47 -17.85 -31.71
C GLU A 498 23.99 -18.24 -31.88
N LYS A 499 23.55 -19.27 -31.14
CA LYS A 499 22.25 -19.92 -31.37
C LYS A 499 21.12 -19.39 -30.49
N TYR A 500 21.42 -18.99 -29.25
CA TYR A 500 20.40 -18.73 -28.23
C TYR A 500 20.37 -17.29 -27.73
N TYR A 501 21.51 -16.60 -27.62
CA TYR A 501 21.53 -15.22 -27.13
C TYR A 501 20.58 -14.28 -27.91
N ARG A 502 20.61 -14.35 -29.25
CA ARG A 502 19.73 -13.51 -30.08
C ARG A 502 18.24 -13.79 -29.84
N LYS A 503 17.89 -15.05 -29.60
CA LYS A 503 16.51 -15.48 -29.31
C LYS A 503 16.09 -15.12 -27.90
N PHE A 504 17.04 -15.13 -26.95
CA PHE A 504 16.80 -14.73 -25.59
C PHE A 504 16.47 -13.25 -25.48
N VAL A 505 17.21 -12.36 -26.16
CA VAL A 505 16.97 -10.91 -26.09
C VAL A 505 15.58 -10.48 -26.58
N ILE A 506 14.94 -11.30 -27.42
CA ILE A 506 13.56 -11.07 -27.92
C ILE A 506 12.50 -11.88 -27.16
N SER A 507 12.91 -12.70 -26.20
CA SER A 507 12.02 -13.59 -25.45
C SER A 507 11.28 -12.87 -24.32
N GLU A 508 10.18 -13.47 -23.86
CA GLU A 508 9.43 -12.98 -22.71
C GLU A 508 10.28 -13.02 -21.43
N GLU A 509 11.15 -14.01 -21.29
CA GLU A 509 12.02 -14.19 -20.13
C GLU A 509 13.02 -13.04 -19.97
N TYR A 510 13.55 -12.51 -21.08
CA TYR A 510 14.43 -11.33 -21.03
C TYR A 510 13.64 -10.05 -20.72
N VAL A 511 12.40 -9.95 -21.18
CA VAL A 511 11.50 -8.85 -20.78
C VAL A 511 11.23 -8.89 -19.27
N GLN A 512 10.90 -10.06 -18.73
CA GLN A 512 10.66 -10.25 -17.29
C GLN A 512 11.90 -9.87 -16.47
N TYR A 513 13.10 -10.25 -16.93
CA TYR A 513 14.36 -9.84 -16.32
C TYR A 513 14.52 -8.31 -16.26
N ILE A 514 14.29 -7.61 -17.38
CA ILE A 514 14.39 -6.14 -17.43
C ILE A 514 13.36 -5.48 -16.51
N CYS A 515 12.12 -5.99 -16.49
CA CYS A 515 11.08 -5.51 -15.59
C CYS A 515 11.49 -5.65 -14.12
N GLN A 516 12.08 -6.79 -13.73
CA GLN A 516 12.53 -7.01 -12.36
C GLN A 516 13.74 -6.15 -11.98
N LEU A 517 14.66 -5.94 -12.91
CA LEU A 517 15.82 -5.06 -12.69
C LEU A 517 15.37 -3.60 -12.46
N GLU A 518 14.42 -3.12 -13.26
CA GLU A 518 13.88 -1.77 -13.11
C GLU A 518 13.06 -1.59 -11.84
N SER A 519 12.21 -2.56 -11.47
CA SER A 519 11.44 -2.47 -10.23
C SER A 519 12.34 -2.43 -8.99
N ALA A 520 13.44 -3.20 -9.00
CA ALA A 520 14.46 -3.12 -7.97
C ALA A 520 15.11 -1.73 -7.91
N LEU A 521 15.46 -1.15 -9.06
CA LEU A 521 16.02 0.21 -9.14
C LEU A 521 15.04 1.29 -8.67
N ASP A 522 13.75 1.11 -8.89
CA ASP A 522 12.72 2.05 -8.46
C ASP A 522 12.47 2.03 -6.94
N LEU A 523 12.60 0.85 -6.31
CA LEU A 523 12.64 0.75 -4.84
C LEU A 523 13.83 1.53 -4.27
N PHE A 524 15.00 1.47 -4.91
CA PHE A 524 16.15 2.27 -4.48
C PHE A 524 15.97 3.78 -4.70
N ARG A 525 15.29 4.20 -5.77
CA ARG A 525 15.03 5.62 -6.06
C ARG A 525 14.01 6.26 -5.13
N THR A 526 12.96 5.53 -4.79
CA THR A 526 11.92 5.99 -3.85
C THR A 526 12.44 6.13 -2.42
N GLN A 527 13.52 5.42 -2.07
CA GLN A 527 14.26 5.60 -0.82
C GLN A 527 15.22 6.80 -0.84
N GLY A 528 15.42 7.45 -1.99
CA GLY A 528 16.45 8.48 -2.22
C GLY A 528 16.05 9.93 -1.92
N GLU A 529 14.83 10.20 -1.44
CA GLU A 529 14.39 11.55 -1.02
C GLU A 529 14.47 11.80 0.49
N GLN A 530 14.91 10.81 1.27
CA GLN A 530 15.55 11.04 2.56
C GLN A 530 17.01 10.70 2.37
N ASP A 531 17.92 11.57 2.82
CA ASP A 531 19.35 11.29 2.91
C ASP A 531 19.52 9.80 3.25
N PRO A 532 20.08 8.96 2.35
CA PRO A 532 20.20 7.56 2.62
C PRO A 532 21.05 7.48 3.86
N MET A 533 20.39 7.10 4.95
CA MET A 533 20.92 6.81 6.26
C MET A 533 22.39 6.46 6.07
N LEU A 534 23.26 7.45 6.34
CA LEU A 534 24.68 7.23 6.47
C LEU A 534 24.74 6.12 7.51
N LEU A 535 24.93 4.88 7.03
CA LEU A 535 25.27 3.75 7.86
C LEU A 535 26.58 4.20 8.49
N ASN A 536 26.42 4.73 9.68
CA ASN A 536 27.46 5.25 10.51
C ASN A 536 28.37 4.06 10.83
N TRP A 537 29.40 3.90 10.00
CA TRP A 537 30.53 3.02 10.28
C TRP A 537 31.51 3.69 11.27
N SER A 538 31.10 4.71 12.03
CA SER A 538 31.84 5.20 13.19
C SER A 538 31.20 4.70 14.49
N ASP A 539 31.40 3.42 14.76
CA ASP A 539 31.62 2.95 16.12
C ASP A 539 32.58 1.76 16.06
N GLY A 540 33.79 1.96 16.58
CA GLY A 540 34.80 0.92 16.70
C GLY A 540 36.13 1.18 15.98
N ALA A 541 36.78 2.30 16.25
CA ALA A 541 38.24 2.38 16.28
C ALA A 541 38.67 3.60 17.12
N GLU A 542 39.12 3.31 18.34
CA GLU A 542 39.64 4.24 19.32
C GLU A 542 40.89 4.99 18.83
N ALA A 543 41.09 6.16 19.43
CA ALA A 543 42.37 6.76 19.79
C ALA A 543 43.59 6.46 18.91
N PHE A 544 44.05 7.47 18.17
CA PHE A 544 45.42 7.94 18.35
C PHE A 544 45.57 9.41 17.94
N ASP A 545 46.35 10.08 18.75
CA ASP A 545 46.45 11.51 18.94
C ASP A 545 47.48 12.17 17.98
N GLN A 546 47.36 13.49 17.83
CA GLN A 546 48.37 14.47 17.32
C GLN A 546 48.72 14.41 15.81
N GLN A 547 48.81 15.49 15.03
CA GLN A 547 49.22 16.87 15.33
C GLN A 547 48.78 17.83 14.20
N LYS A 548 48.42 19.07 14.59
CA LYS A 548 48.21 20.24 13.70
C LYS A 548 49.53 20.67 13.03
N GLN A 549 49.48 21.07 11.75
CA GLN A 549 49.79 22.46 11.32
C GLN A 549 49.42 22.72 9.83
N PRO A 550 49.16 23.98 9.45
CA PRO A 550 48.69 24.39 8.12
C PRO A 550 49.82 24.93 7.23
N THR A 551 49.85 24.60 5.94
CA THR A 551 50.63 25.38 4.94
C THR A 551 50.03 25.29 3.54
N SER A 552 50.12 26.41 2.83
CA SER A 552 49.74 26.63 1.44
C SER A 552 50.64 25.90 0.43
N ASP A 553 50.15 25.92 -0.81
CA ASP A 553 50.85 25.77 -2.09
C ASP A 553 51.41 24.41 -2.52
N GLY A 554 51.02 24.03 -3.74
CA GLY A 554 51.77 23.11 -4.58
C GLY A 554 50.99 21.92 -5.13
N LYS A 555 50.57 22.03 -6.40
CA LYS A 555 50.12 20.94 -7.29
C LYS A 555 50.69 19.55 -6.94
N LYS A 556 49.83 18.56 -6.75
CA LYS A 556 49.99 17.20 -7.33
C LYS A 556 48.63 16.64 -7.72
N SER A 557 48.49 16.36 -9.02
CA SER A 557 47.44 15.50 -9.55
C SER A 557 47.51 14.16 -8.82
N HIS A 558 46.48 13.78 -8.07
CA HIS A 558 46.37 12.41 -7.56
C HIS A 558 46.47 11.46 -8.75
N SER A 559 47.51 10.63 -8.77
CA SER A 559 47.70 9.67 -9.85
C SER A 559 46.58 8.64 -9.78
N ILE A 560 46.18 8.11 -10.93
CA ILE A 560 45.18 7.04 -11.03
C ILE A 560 45.63 5.83 -10.19
N GLU A 561 46.95 5.63 -10.04
CA GLU A 561 47.54 4.62 -9.14
C GLU A 561 47.10 4.77 -7.67
N ASP A 562 47.11 5.97 -7.08
CA ASP A 562 46.75 6.15 -5.66
C ASP A 562 45.27 5.82 -5.39
N ARG A 563 44.40 6.10 -6.38
CA ARG A 563 42.98 5.72 -6.32
C ARG A 563 42.79 4.22 -6.50
N ASN A 564 43.56 3.59 -7.37
CA ASN A 564 43.52 2.15 -7.58
C ASN A 564 44.03 1.41 -6.33
N GLU A 565 45.07 1.90 -5.68
CA GLU A 565 45.61 1.29 -4.45
C GLU A 565 44.62 1.40 -3.29
N TYR A 566 43.92 2.53 -3.17
CA TYR A 566 42.83 2.70 -2.21
C TYR A 566 41.66 1.74 -2.48
N ILE A 567 41.25 1.58 -3.74
CA ILE A 567 40.16 0.66 -4.13
C ILE A 567 40.56 -0.80 -3.87
N ILE A 568 41.79 -1.19 -4.19
CA ILE A 568 42.32 -2.54 -3.92
C ILE A 568 42.34 -2.82 -2.41
N LYS A 569 42.73 -1.83 -1.60
CA LYS A 569 42.73 -1.96 -0.13
C LYS A 569 41.32 -2.06 0.46
N GLN A 570 40.34 -1.37 -0.12
CA GLN A 570 38.94 -1.49 0.30
C GLN A 570 38.32 -2.83 -0.12
N LEU A 571 38.66 -3.33 -1.31
CA LEU A 571 38.26 -4.65 -1.78
C LEU A 571 38.82 -5.77 -0.88
N SER A 572 40.08 -5.69 -0.45
CA SER A 572 40.67 -6.70 0.44
C SER A 572 40.01 -6.73 1.82
N ILE A 573 39.60 -5.57 2.35
CA ILE A 573 38.87 -5.48 3.62
C ILE A 573 37.46 -6.07 3.48
N LEU A 574 36.79 -5.83 2.35
CA LEU A 574 35.48 -6.42 2.06
C LEU A 574 35.57 -7.94 1.90
N ASP A 575 36.57 -8.45 1.21
CA ASP A 575 36.82 -9.89 1.08
C ASP A 575 37.08 -10.55 2.43
N GLN A 576 37.85 -9.90 3.31
CA GLN A 576 38.11 -10.41 4.66
C GLN A 576 36.83 -10.45 5.52
N LYS A 577 35.96 -9.44 5.39
CA LYS A 577 34.65 -9.41 6.07
C LYS A 577 33.69 -10.47 5.50
N LEU A 578 33.70 -10.68 4.19
CA LEU A 578 32.90 -11.70 3.53
C LEU A 578 33.34 -13.10 3.95
N ALA A 579 34.65 -13.35 4.03
CA ALA A 579 35.20 -14.61 4.55
C ALA A 579 34.78 -14.85 6.01
N SER A 580 34.86 -13.84 6.87
CA SER A 580 34.43 -13.92 8.28
C SER A 580 32.94 -14.23 8.41
N LYS A 581 32.07 -13.54 7.66
CA LYS A 581 30.63 -13.84 7.66
C LYS A 581 30.31 -15.21 7.08
N THR A 582 31.05 -15.66 6.07
CA THR A 582 30.89 -17.01 5.50
C THR A 582 31.26 -18.07 6.54
N GLN A 583 32.32 -17.87 7.31
CA GLN A 583 32.68 -18.76 8.42
C GLN A 583 31.63 -18.76 9.54
N GLN A 584 31.05 -17.61 9.87
CA GLN A 584 29.96 -17.53 10.85
C GLN A 584 28.71 -18.28 10.37
N VAL A 585 28.34 -18.15 9.09
CA VAL A 585 27.22 -18.90 8.50
C VAL A 585 27.50 -20.41 8.50
N GLU A 586 28.74 -20.82 8.23
CA GLU A 586 29.13 -22.24 8.25
C GLU A 586 29.14 -22.81 9.68
N LEU A 587 29.50 -22.00 10.69
CA LEU A 587 29.37 -22.33 12.12
C LEU A 587 27.90 -22.47 12.54
N VAL A 588 27.04 -21.54 12.11
CA VAL A 588 25.60 -21.62 12.37
C VAL A 588 25.00 -22.85 11.68
N LYS A 589 25.44 -23.17 10.47
CA LYS A 589 24.99 -24.37 9.74
C LYS A 589 25.44 -25.65 10.44
N LYS A 590 26.69 -25.73 10.92
CA LYS A 590 27.16 -26.87 11.73
C LYS A 590 26.44 -26.97 13.07
N LEU A 591 26.14 -25.86 13.74
CA LEU A 591 25.36 -25.85 14.97
C LEU A 591 23.92 -26.31 14.74
N HIS A 592 23.35 -25.96 13.59
CA HIS A 592 22.03 -26.42 13.17
C HIS A 592 22.03 -27.93 12.86
N ASP A 593 23.02 -28.42 12.12
CA ASP A 593 23.14 -29.84 11.77
C ASP A 593 23.43 -30.72 13.00
N MET A 594 24.17 -30.23 14.00
CA MET A 594 24.36 -30.90 15.29
C MET A 594 23.12 -30.86 16.21
N HIS A 595 22.15 -29.99 15.94
CA HIS A 595 20.87 -29.95 16.68
C HIS A 595 19.80 -30.87 16.05
N ILE A 596 20.09 -31.43 14.88
CA ILE A 596 19.23 -32.33 14.10
C ILE A 596 19.65 -33.80 14.24
N GLN A 597 20.87 -34.08 14.70
CA GLN A 597 21.31 -35.39 15.21
C GLN A 597 21.04 -35.49 16.71
#